data_AF-A0A3A4VN47-F1
#
_entry.id   AF-A0A3A4VN47-F1
#
_cell.length_a   1.000
_cell.length_b   1.000
_cell.length_c   1.000
_cell.angle_alpha   90.00
_cell.angle_beta   90.00
_cell.angle_gamma   90.00
#
_symmetry.space_group_name_H-M   'P 1'
#
loop_
_entity.id
_entity.type
_entity.pdbx_description
1 polymer ?
#
loop_
_entity_poly.entity_id
_entity_poly.type
_entity_poly.pdbx_seq_one_letter_code
_entity_poly.pdbx_strand_id
1 'polypeptide(L)'
;MINSKKEEHSVSQPPKDSILLETIEVSGFISKATKADGQLIPLKQQSTKGEKLFLMVRKGDFQSYSGFKKDMNKILLIDILGELNDNLTAIGHLDCIIEGSNAKGLGNIHSYLPPTNHAQEISNSWNDFFTGFRVSEEYQQQGIGSFMLATALSILYNLGIKTMRIGVLLEPGLATWKRFGVKEKTVISIEEMLASQQASQTIARFV
;
A
#
# COMPACT_ATOMS: atom_id res chain seq x y z
N MET A 1 -23.41 -46.74 24.93
CA MET A 1 -23.09 -45.32 25.16
C MET A 1 -21.75 -45.03 24.51
N ILE A 2 -21.76 -44.24 23.44
CA ILE A 2 -20.56 -43.88 22.67
C ILE A 2 -20.01 -42.59 23.27
N ASN A 3 -18.86 -42.67 23.95
CA ASN A 3 -18.14 -41.48 24.42
C ASN A 3 -17.38 -40.87 23.24
N SER A 4 -17.99 -39.90 22.59
CA SER A 4 -17.34 -39.05 21.59
C SER A 4 -16.50 -38.01 22.31
N LYS A 5 -15.18 -38.22 22.36
CA LYS A 5 -14.24 -37.17 22.78
C LYS A 5 -14.19 -36.11 21.68
N LYS A 6 -14.67 -34.90 22.00
CA LYS A 6 -14.37 -33.71 21.21
C LYS A 6 -12.87 -33.43 21.33
N GLU A 7 -12.16 -33.54 20.21
CA GLU A 7 -10.85 -32.93 20.07
C GLU A 7 -11.04 -31.43 19.91
N GLU A 8 -10.76 -30.68 20.98
CA GLU A 8 -10.56 -29.24 20.91
C GLU A 8 -9.22 -29.01 20.19
N HIS A 9 -9.28 -28.63 18.92
CA HIS A 9 -8.14 -28.04 18.25
C HIS A 9 -7.82 -26.70 18.92
N SER A 10 -6.86 -26.73 19.86
CA SER A 10 -6.27 -25.53 20.41
C SER A 10 -5.58 -24.76 19.28
N VAL A 11 -6.14 -23.62 18.90
CA VAL A 11 -5.44 -22.63 18.07
C VAL A 11 -4.28 -22.12 18.91
N SER A 12 -3.07 -22.64 18.68
CA SER A 12 -1.88 -22.17 19.38
C SER A 12 -1.63 -20.72 18.99
N GLN A 13 -1.72 -19.80 19.96
CA GLN A 13 -1.27 -18.44 19.74
C GLN A 13 0.23 -18.46 19.40
N PRO A 14 0.68 -17.65 18.42
CA PRO A 14 2.08 -17.59 18.07
C PRO A 14 2.93 -17.14 19.28
N PRO A 15 4.16 -17.67 19.43
CA PRO A 15 5.03 -17.31 20.54
C PRO A 15 5.29 -15.80 20.58
N LYS A 16 5.35 -15.21 21.78
CA LYS A 16 5.53 -13.76 21.96
C LYS A 16 6.75 -13.19 21.23
N ASP A 17 7.81 -13.99 21.10
CA ASP A 17 9.04 -13.61 20.42
C ASP A 17 8.86 -13.47 18.90
N SER A 18 7.97 -14.25 18.28
CA SER A 18 7.69 -14.10 16.84
C SER A 18 6.92 -12.82 16.55
N ILE A 19 6.01 -12.41 17.44
CA ILE A 19 5.26 -11.14 17.33
C ILE A 19 6.21 -9.94 17.45
N LEU A 20 7.19 -10.03 18.37
CA LEU A 20 8.18 -8.96 18.58
C LEU A 20 9.08 -8.79 17.34
N LEU A 21 9.59 -9.89 16.78
CA LEU A 21 10.42 -9.88 15.57
C LEU A 21 9.65 -9.34 14.36
N GLU A 22 8.39 -9.78 14.18
CA GLU A 22 7.50 -9.27 13.12
C GLU A 22 7.32 -7.75 13.23
N THR A 23 7.12 -7.25 14.45
CA THR A 23 6.96 -5.80 14.70
C THR A 23 8.23 -5.02 14.35
N ILE A 24 9.41 -5.57 14.64
CA ILE A 24 10.70 -4.95 14.33
C ILE A 24 10.95 -4.95 12.81
N GLU A 25 10.71 -6.07 12.13
CA GLU A 25 10.87 -6.18 10.67
C GLU A 25 9.93 -5.21 9.93
N VAL A 26 8.65 -5.17 10.30
CA VAL A 26 7.66 -4.25 9.70
C VAL A 26 8.05 -2.80 9.94
N SER A 27 8.43 -2.43 11.17
CA SER A 27 8.86 -1.06 11.49
C SER A 27 10.11 -0.64 10.71
N GLY A 28 11.10 -1.53 10.64
CA GLY A 28 12.33 -1.33 9.87
C GLY A 28 12.04 -1.14 8.38
N PHE A 29 11.16 -1.98 7.82
CA PHE A 29 10.72 -1.87 6.43
C PHE A 29 10.03 -0.54 6.14
N ILE A 30 9.05 -0.12 6.95
CA ILE A 30 8.34 1.15 6.74
C ILE A 30 9.28 2.35 6.88
N SER A 31 10.22 2.31 7.83
CA SER A 31 11.26 3.35 7.97
C SER A 31 12.12 3.47 6.71
N LYS A 32 12.53 2.33 6.12
CA LYS A 32 13.26 2.28 4.85
C LYS A 32 12.41 2.85 3.70
N ALA A 33 11.17 2.37 3.55
CA ALA A 33 10.23 2.81 2.50
C ALA A 33 9.92 4.31 2.57
N THR A 34 9.84 4.87 3.78
CA THR A 34 9.63 6.31 3.97
C THR A 34 10.81 7.14 3.48
N LYS A 35 12.04 6.62 3.53
CA LYS A 35 13.27 7.35 3.17
C LYS A 35 13.73 7.11 1.74
N ALA A 36 13.43 5.96 1.16
CA ALA A 36 13.93 5.51 -0.14
C ALA A 36 13.07 6.05 -1.30
N ASP A 37 13.08 7.36 -1.50
CA ASP A 37 12.29 8.02 -2.54
C ASP A 37 12.67 7.54 -3.95
N GLY A 38 11.70 6.96 -4.67
CA GLY A 38 11.85 6.50 -6.05
C GLY A 38 12.82 5.34 -6.26
N GLN A 39 13.22 4.65 -5.19
CA GLN A 39 14.09 3.48 -5.22
C GLN A 39 13.28 2.18 -5.14
N LEU A 40 13.78 1.13 -5.78
CA LEU A 40 13.21 -0.22 -5.69
C LEU A 40 13.62 -0.88 -4.38
N ILE A 41 12.63 -1.27 -3.59
CA ILE A 41 12.80 -2.05 -2.36
C ILE A 41 12.32 -3.48 -2.64
N PRO A 42 13.22 -4.47 -2.62
CA PRO A 42 12.83 -5.86 -2.88
C PRO A 42 11.89 -6.38 -1.80
N LEU A 43 10.91 -7.16 -2.21
CA LEU A 43 9.97 -7.88 -1.34
C LEU A 43 10.37 -9.36 -1.28
N LYS A 44 10.12 -10.03 -0.15
CA LYS A 44 10.34 -11.48 0.00
C LYS A 44 9.34 -12.31 -0.81
N GLN A 45 8.15 -11.79 -1.04
CA GLN A 45 7.11 -12.46 -1.81
C GLN A 45 7.34 -12.33 -3.32
N GLN A 46 7.02 -13.39 -4.06
CA GLN A 46 6.97 -13.40 -5.53
C GLN A 46 5.52 -13.34 -6.00
N SER A 47 5.32 -12.90 -7.23
CA SER A 47 4.01 -13.05 -7.88
C SER A 47 3.69 -14.53 -8.15
N THR A 48 2.43 -14.82 -8.51
CA THR A 48 2.03 -16.15 -9.00
C THR A 48 2.68 -16.56 -10.32
N LYS A 49 3.27 -15.64 -11.08
CA LYS A 49 4.00 -15.93 -12.33
C LYS A 49 5.51 -16.05 -12.12
N GLY A 50 5.98 -15.91 -10.87
CA GLY A 50 7.40 -16.02 -10.50
C GLY A 50 8.20 -14.74 -10.66
N GLU A 51 7.55 -13.58 -10.82
CA GLU A 51 8.25 -12.29 -10.84
C GLU A 51 8.75 -11.92 -9.45
N LYS A 52 9.97 -11.36 -9.39
CA LYS A 52 10.43 -10.68 -8.18
C LYS A 52 9.62 -9.41 -8.01
N LEU A 53 9.10 -9.17 -6.80
CA LEU A 53 8.32 -7.99 -6.52
C LEU A 53 9.16 -6.90 -5.85
N PHE A 54 8.89 -5.66 -6.22
CA PHE A 54 9.51 -4.48 -5.62
C PHE A 54 8.42 -3.49 -5.21
N LEU A 55 8.61 -2.89 -4.03
CA LEU A 55 7.93 -1.66 -3.64
C LEU A 55 8.74 -0.46 -4.14
N MET A 56 8.06 0.52 -4.72
CA MET A 56 8.61 1.85 -4.93
C MET A 56 7.69 2.88 -4.28
N VAL A 57 8.27 3.82 -3.55
CA VAL A 57 7.54 4.92 -2.89
C VAL A 57 8.06 6.22 -3.43
N ARG A 58 7.17 7.09 -3.94
CA ARG A 58 7.54 8.45 -4.34
C ARG A 58 6.82 9.50 -3.53
N LYS A 59 7.53 10.55 -3.15
CA LYS A 59 7.00 11.72 -2.46
C LYS A 59 7.48 12.97 -3.17
N GLY A 60 6.61 13.95 -3.31
CA GLY A 60 7.02 15.23 -3.88
C GLY A 60 5.96 16.31 -3.71
N ASP A 61 6.28 17.51 -4.15
CA ASP A 61 5.34 18.61 -4.14
C ASP A 61 4.41 18.51 -5.35
N PHE A 62 3.13 18.82 -5.15
CA PHE A 62 2.16 18.85 -6.23
C PHE A 62 2.50 20.02 -7.18
N GLN A 63 3.09 19.72 -8.34
CA GLN A 63 3.31 20.73 -9.37
C GLN A 63 1.94 21.11 -9.97
N SER A 64 1.52 22.35 -9.73
CA SER A 64 0.15 22.81 -9.98
C SER A 64 -0.38 22.51 -11.39
N TYR A 65 -1.46 21.73 -11.49
CA TYR A 65 -2.49 21.96 -12.50
C TYR A 65 -3.26 23.23 -12.11
N SER A 66 -3.67 24.03 -13.08
CA SER A 66 -4.41 25.29 -12.87
C SER A 66 -5.66 25.07 -12.00
N GLY A 67 -5.57 25.42 -10.70
CA GLY A 67 -6.67 25.28 -9.74
C GLY A 67 -6.26 24.83 -8.33
N PHE A 68 -5.11 24.18 -8.17
CA PHE A 68 -4.61 23.74 -6.84
C PHE A 68 -3.47 24.66 -6.36
N LYS A 69 -3.54 25.10 -5.10
CA LYS A 69 -2.51 25.97 -4.49
C LYS A 69 -1.21 25.18 -4.31
N LYS A 70 -0.15 25.67 -4.96
CA LYS A 70 1.19 25.08 -5.09
C LYS A 70 1.88 24.72 -3.75
N ASP A 71 1.48 25.36 -2.65
CA ASP A 71 2.23 25.31 -1.39
C ASP A 71 1.56 24.48 -0.27
N MET A 72 0.47 23.74 -0.56
CA MET A 72 -0.28 23.02 0.48
C MET A 72 -0.40 21.50 0.26
N ASN A 73 -0.04 21.02 -0.93
CA ASN A 73 -0.37 19.67 -1.37
C ASN A 73 0.92 18.89 -1.67
N LYS A 74 1.19 17.85 -0.89
CA LYS A 74 2.24 16.86 -1.20
C LYS A 74 1.62 15.65 -1.89
N ILE A 75 2.40 14.91 -2.65
CA ILE A 75 2.02 13.66 -3.29
C ILE A 75 2.71 12.51 -2.57
N LEU A 76 2.01 11.40 -2.42
CA LEU A 76 2.57 10.10 -2.10
C LEU A 76 2.07 9.09 -3.14
N LEU A 77 3.00 8.49 -3.87
CA LEU A 77 2.77 7.37 -4.78
C LEU A 77 3.35 6.10 -4.15
N ILE A 78 2.58 5.02 -4.21
CA ILE A 78 2.97 3.69 -3.76
C ILE A 78 2.79 2.75 -4.95
N ASP A 79 3.89 2.21 -5.45
CA ASP A 79 3.92 1.36 -6.64
C ASP A 79 4.44 -0.03 -6.30
N ILE A 80 3.90 -1.02 -6.99
CA ILE A 80 4.44 -2.37 -7.04
C ILE A 80 4.89 -2.65 -8.47
N LEU A 81 6.15 -3.06 -8.60
CA LEU A 81 6.78 -3.43 -9.85
C LEU A 81 7.17 -4.90 -9.79
N GLY A 82 7.02 -5.61 -10.90
CA GLY A 82 7.47 -6.98 -11.09
C GLY A 82 8.65 -7.05 -12.03
N GLU A 83 9.63 -7.90 -11.73
CA GLU A 83 10.76 -8.20 -12.62
C GLU A 83 10.75 -9.67 -13.04
N LEU A 84 10.80 -9.90 -14.35
CA LEU A 84 11.01 -11.22 -14.94
C LEU A 84 11.98 -11.11 -16.12
N ASN A 85 13.04 -11.93 -16.11
CA ASN A 85 14.06 -11.93 -17.17
C ASN A 85 14.58 -10.51 -17.48
N ASP A 86 14.93 -9.77 -16.43
CA ASP A 86 15.42 -8.37 -16.49
C ASP A 86 14.43 -7.34 -17.08
N ASN A 87 13.15 -7.71 -17.23
CA ASN A 87 12.09 -6.80 -17.65
C ASN A 87 11.21 -6.39 -16.48
N LEU A 88 11.12 -5.08 -16.25
CA LEU A 88 10.25 -4.49 -15.23
C LEU A 88 8.85 -4.22 -15.78
N THR A 89 7.83 -4.50 -14.98
CA THR A 89 6.43 -4.24 -15.31
C THR A 89 5.69 -3.59 -14.14
N ALA A 90 4.79 -2.66 -14.42
CA ALA A 90 3.89 -2.06 -13.44
C ALA A 90 2.78 -3.05 -13.06
N ILE A 91 2.71 -3.39 -11.76
CA ILE A 91 1.76 -4.38 -11.23
C ILE A 91 0.59 -3.70 -10.53
N GLY A 92 0.85 -2.67 -9.74
CA GLY A 92 -0.20 -1.93 -9.07
C GLY A 92 0.30 -0.59 -8.56
N HIS A 93 -0.65 0.31 -8.29
CA HIS A 93 -0.35 1.60 -7.72
C HIS A 93 -1.44 2.08 -6.76
N LEU A 94 -1.05 2.94 -5.82
CA LEU A 94 -1.93 3.70 -4.94
C LEU A 94 -1.38 5.12 -4.80
N ASP A 95 -2.22 6.09 -5.16
CA ASP A 95 -1.84 7.49 -5.24
C ASP A 95 -2.66 8.30 -4.25
N CYS A 96 -1.99 9.23 -3.56
CA CYS A 96 -2.70 10.18 -2.71
C CYS A 96 -2.07 11.57 -2.69
N ILE A 97 -2.92 12.57 -2.51
CA ILE A 97 -2.53 13.93 -2.15
C ILE A 97 -2.64 14.09 -0.64
N ILE A 98 -1.64 14.74 -0.05
CA ILE A 98 -1.56 15.08 1.36
C ILE A 98 -1.79 16.59 1.50
N GLU A 99 -2.79 16.98 2.29
CA GLU A 99 -3.15 18.36 2.59
C GLU A 99 -3.21 18.55 4.12
N GLY A 100 -2.20 19.21 4.69
CA GLY A 100 -2.05 19.34 6.14
C GLY A 100 -1.95 17.97 6.82
N SER A 101 -2.87 17.66 7.74
CA SER A 101 -2.93 16.38 8.45
C SER A 101 -3.85 15.34 7.79
N ASN A 102 -4.21 15.52 6.52
CA ASN A 102 -5.16 14.65 5.81
C ASN A 102 -4.56 14.16 4.49
N ALA A 103 -4.84 12.92 4.11
CA ALA A 103 -4.58 12.37 2.79
C ALA A 103 -5.88 12.20 2.01
N LYS A 104 -5.82 12.22 0.69
CA LYS A 104 -6.95 12.03 -0.22
C LYS A 104 -6.52 11.14 -1.37
N GLY A 105 -7.22 10.01 -1.55
CA GLY A 105 -7.12 9.25 -2.80
C GLY A 105 -7.77 10.04 -3.94
N LEU A 106 -7.10 10.10 -5.08
CA LEU A 106 -7.59 10.75 -6.31
C LEU A 106 -7.57 9.76 -7.47
N GLY A 107 -7.72 10.27 -8.70
CA GLY A 107 -7.32 9.54 -9.90
C GLY A 107 -5.81 9.33 -9.96
N ASN A 108 -5.33 8.86 -11.10
CA ASN A 108 -3.91 8.66 -11.34
C ASN A 108 -3.19 10.02 -11.40
N ILE A 109 -2.20 10.20 -10.52
CA ILE A 109 -1.42 11.45 -10.38
C ILE A 109 0.09 11.24 -10.63
N HIS A 110 0.47 10.13 -11.28
CA HIS A 110 1.86 9.85 -11.63
C HIS A 110 2.50 10.94 -12.50
N SER A 111 1.70 11.57 -13.39
CA SER A 111 2.16 12.65 -14.27
C SER A 111 2.65 13.90 -13.53
N TYR A 112 2.29 14.08 -12.26
CA TYR A 112 2.70 15.24 -11.46
C TYR A 112 4.10 15.08 -10.85
N LEU A 113 4.66 13.87 -10.84
CA LEU A 113 6.04 13.60 -10.42
C LEU A 113 6.83 13.04 -11.61
N PRO A 114 7.59 13.89 -12.35
CA PRO A 114 8.37 13.45 -13.49
C PRO A 114 9.31 12.29 -13.13
N PRO A 115 9.44 11.27 -13.99
CA PRO A 115 10.33 10.15 -13.72
C PRO A 115 11.80 10.61 -13.85
N THR A 116 12.66 10.01 -13.03
CA THR A 116 14.11 10.28 -12.98
C THR A 116 14.96 9.05 -13.27
N ASN A 117 14.31 7.89 -13.41
CA ASN A 117 14.94 6.62 -13.76
C ASN A 117 13.94 5.69 -14.47
N HIS A 118 14.45 4.60 -15.03
CA HIS A 118 13.64 3.64 -15.81
C HIS A 118 12.47 3.03 -15.02
N ALA A 119 12.66 2.67 -13.75
CA ALA A 119 11.58 2.12 -12.93
C ALA A 119 10.41 3.11 -12.75
N GLN A 120 10.72 4.41 -12.63
CA GLN A 120 9.73 5.47 -12.55
C GLN A 120 9.03 5.71 -13.89
N GLU A 121 9.72 5.52 -15.02
CA GLU A 121 9.08 5.56 -16.35
C GLU A 121 8.05 4.43 -16.49
N ILE A 122 8.40 3.22 -16.05
CA ILE A 122 7.48 2.06 -16.05
C ILE A 122 6.30 2.30 -15.12
N SER A 123 6.53 2.79 -13.90
CA SER A 123 5.43 3.16 -12.97
C SER A 123 4.54 4.25 -13.57
N ASN A 124 5.08 5.21 -14.31
CA ASN A 124 4.29 6.25 -14.97
C ASN A 124 3.51 5.76 -16.21
N SER A 125 3.59 4.48 -16.61
CA SER A 125 2.92 3.97 -17.81
C SER A 125 1.42 3.71 -17.66
N TRP A 126 0.84 3.94 -16.47
CA TRP A 126 -0.58 3.82 -16.22
C TRP A 126 -1.37 4.88 -17.01
N ASN A 127 -2.22 4.43 -17.94
CA ASN A 127 -3.00 5.30 -18.86
C ASN A 127 -4.42 5.61 -18.35
N ASP A 128 -4.69 5.51 -17.05
CA ASP A 128 -6.02 5.62 -16.43
C ASP A 128 -6.17 6.83 -15.50
N PHE A 129 -6.42 8.01 -16.09
CA PHE A 129 -6.55 9.27 -15.35
C PHE A 129 -7.47 9.24 -14.12
N PHE A 130 -8.51 8.40 -14.10
CA PHE A 130 -9.54 8.41 -13.05
C PHE A 130 -9.31 7.38 -11.93
N THR A 131 -8.25 6.57 -11.99
CA THR A 131 -8.03 5.49 -11.02
C THR A 131 -6.72 5.72 -10.29
N GLY A 132 -6.76 6.15 -9.03
CA GLY A 132 -5.56 6.28 -8.17
C GLY A 132 -5.35 5.11 -7.22
N PHE A 133 -6.06 3.99 -7.42
CA PHE A 133 -5.76 2.73 -6.73
C PHE A 133 -6.12 1.56 -7.63
N ARG A 134 -5.12 0.80 -8.06
CA ARG A 134 -5.29 -0.30 -9.00
C ARG A 134 -4.26 -1.40 -8.78
N VAL A 135 -4.69 -2.63 -9.07
CA VAL A 135 -3.82 -3.77 -9.31
C VAL A 135 -4.21 -4.35 -10.67
N SER A 136 -3.22 -4.58 -11.52
CA SER A 136 -3.39 -5.25 -12.81
C SER A 136 -4.13 -6.58 -12.62
N GLU A 137 -5.08 -6.88 -13.51
CA GLU A 137 -6.07 -7.96 -13.32
C GLU A 137 -5.44 -9.33 -13.03
N GLU A 138 -4.37 -9.64 -13.76
CA GLU A 138 -3.57 -10.85 -13.60
C GLU A 138 -2.84 -10.98 -12.24
N TYR A 139 -2.73 -9.90 -11.48
CA TYR A 139 -2.14 -9.87 -10.15
C TYR A 139 -3.16 -9.71 -9.02
N GLN A 140 -4.45 -9.63 -9.35
CA GLN A 140 -5.49 -9.56 -8.33
C GLN A 140 -5.51 -10.83 -7.48
N GLN A 141 -6.08 -10.72 -6.28
CA GLN A 141 -6.19 -11.82 -5.28
C GLN A 141 -4.86 -12.29 -4.66
N GLN A 142 -3.71 -11.70 -5.01
CA GLN A 142 -2.41 -12.02 -4.41
C GLN A 142 -2.08 -11.21 -3.14
N GLY A 143 -3.03 -10.39 -2.66
CA GLY A 143 -2.83 -9.54 -1.48
C GLY A 143 -2.08 -8.22 -1.75
N ILE A 144 -1.62 -7.99 -2.99
CA ILE A 144 -0.85 -6.80 -3.42
C ILE A 144 -1.59 -5.48 -3.09
N GLY A 145 -2.90 -5.40 -3.39
CA GLY A 145 -3.69 -4.22 -3.06
C GLY A 145 -3.75 -3.94 -1.55
N SER A 146 -3.89 -5.00 -0.74
CA SER A 146 -3.88 -4.88 0.73
C SER A 146 -2.50 -4.45 1.23
N PHE A 147 -1.43 -4.97 0.63
CA PHE A 147 -0.05 -4.56 0.94
C PHE A 147 0.22 -3.10 0.64
N MET A 148 -0.18 -2.62 -0.55
CA MET A 148 -0.05 -1.20 -0.91
C MET A 148 -0.82 -0.31 0.07
N LEU A 149 -2.06 -0.67 0.41
CA LEU A 149 -2.86 0.09 1.37
C LEU A 149 -2.24 0.10 2.77
N ALA A 150 -1.82 -1.05 3.30
CA ALA A 150 -1.18 -1.14 4.62
C ALA A 150 0.12 -0.32 4.67
N THR A 151 0.93 -0.38 3.61
CA THR A 151 2.17 0.38 3.47
C THR A 151 1.88 1.88 3.41
N ALA A 152 0.92 2.31 2.59
CA ALA A 152 0.50 3.71 2.47
C ALA A 152 0.05 4.28 3.82
N LEU A 153 -0.85 3.58 4.53
CA LEU A 153 -1.35 3.99 5.84
C LEU A 153 -0.22 4.13 6.86
N SER A 154 0.72 3.17 6.88
CA SER A 154 1.85 3.19 7.81
C SER A 154 2.81 4.34 7.53
N ILE A 155 3.09 4.64 6.25
CA ILE A 155 3.90 5.80 5.85
C ILE A 155 3.19 7.10 6.23
N LEU A 156 1.91 7.23 5.91
CA LEU A 156 1.11 8.41 6.22
C LEU A 156 1.07 8.67 7.74
N TYR A 157 0.89 7.63 8.56
CA TYR A 157 0.93 7.73 10.01
C TYR A 157 2.29 8.25 10.50
N ASN A 158 3.40 7.73 9.98
CA ASN A 158 4.75 8.20 10.31
C ASN A 158 5.01 9.64 9.87
N LEU A 159 4.30 10.12 8.84
CA LEU A 159 4.34 11.51 8.40
C LEU A 159 3.42 12.43 9.24
N GLY A 160 2.76 11.91 10.27
CA GLY A 160 1.86 12.67 11.14
C GLY A 160 0.47 12.93 10.53
N ILE A 161 0.11 12.20 9.48
CA ILE A 161 -1.20 12.29 8.83
C ILE A 161 -2.21 11.51 9.66
N LYS A 162 -3.35 12.15 9.94
CA LYS A 162 -4.36 11.64 10.87
C LYS A 162 -5.52 10.96 10.16
N THR A 163 -5.94 11.50 9.02
CA THR A 163 -7.09 10.97 8.29
C THR A 163 -6.78 10.73 6.82
N MET A 164 -7.50 9.80 6.21
CA MET A 164 -7.50 9.56 4.78
C MET A 164 -8.93 9.62 4.26
N ARG A 165 -9.14 10.41 3.19
CA ARG A 165 -10.37 10.40 2.41
C ARG A 165 -10.21 9.41 1.26
N ILE A 166 -11.15 8.49 1.18
CA ILE A 166 -11.23 7.57 0.05
C ILE A 166 -11.97 8.29 -1.10
N GLY A 167 -11.38 8.28 -2.29
CA GLY A 167 -12.06 8.67 -3.52
C GLY A 167 -13.14 7.66 -3.93
N VAL A 168 -13.66 7.79 -5.15
CA VAL A 168 -14.54 6.75 -5.71
C VAL A 168 -13.70 5.50 -5.97
N LEU A 169 -14.09 4.38 -5.37
CA LEU A 169 -13.45 3.08 -5.58
C LEU A 169 -14.29 2.21 -6.52
N LEU A 170 -13.62 1.49 -7.41
CA LEU A 170 -14.21 0.34 -8.08
C LEU A 170 -14.35 -0.83 -7.08
N GLU A 171 -15.26 -1.76 -7.34
CA GLU A 171 -15.60 -2.88 -6.43
C GLU A 171 -14.38 -3.67 -5.88
N PRO A 172 -13.37 -4.06 -6.68
CA PRO A 172 -12.18 -4.73 -6.15
C PRO A 172 -11.37 -3.87 -5.17
N GLY A 173 -11.35 -2.55 -5.43
CA GLY A 173 -10.79 -1.57 -4.53
C GLY A 173 -11.56 -1.55 -3.21
N LEU A 174 -12.89 -1.36 -3.27
CA LEU A 174 -13.74 -1.30 -2.08
C LEU A 174 -13.61 -2.54 -1.18
N ALA A 175 -13.54 -3.74 -1.77
CA ALA A 175 -13.31 -4.97 -1.03
C ALA A 175 -11.97 -4.97 -0.27
N THR A 176 -10.91 -4.42 -0.86
CA THR A 176 -9.61 -4.29 -0.21
C THR A 176 -9.69 -3.37 1.01
N TRP A 177 -10.36 -2.22 0.87
CA TRP A 177 -10.51 -1.25 1.95
C TRP A 177 -11.38 -1.80 3.10
N LYS A 178 -12.47 -2.50 2.80
CA LYS A 178 -13.34 -3.14 3.81
C LYS A 178 -12.58 -4.09 4.75
N ARG A 179 -11.52 -4.76 4.28
CA ARG A 179 -10.67 -5.63 5.11
C ARG A 179 -9.94 -4.89 6.23
N PHE A 180 -9.75 -3.58 6.08
CA PHE A 180 -9.12 -2.70 7.07
C PHE A 180 -10.15 -1.95 7.94
N GLY A 181 -11.38 -2.47 8.04
CA GLY A 181 -12.40 -1.92 8.92
C GLY A 181 -13.15 -0.70 8.37
N VAL A 182 -12.97 -0.39 7.09
CA VAL A 182 -13.70 0.71 6.43
C VAL A 182 -15.19 0.35 6.32
N LYS A 183 -15.99 1.00 7.16
CA LYS A 183 -17.43 1.19 6.93
C LYS A 183 -17.58 2.35 5.95
N GLU A 184 -18.66 2.43 5.19
CA GLU A 184 -18.97 3.35 4.05
C GLU A 184 -18.77 4.87 4.26
N LYS A 185 -18.03 5.28 5.29
CA LYS A 185 -17.48 6.62 5.51
C LYS A 185 -16.48 6.97 4.42
N THR A 186 -16.58 8.21 3.95
CA THR A 186 -15.65 8.81 2.99
C THR A 186 -14.34 9.27 3.63
N VAL A 187 -14.32 9.52 4.95
CA VAL A 187 -13.13 9.95 5.71
C VAL A 187 -12.88 9.00 6.87
N ILE A 188 -11.63 8.59 7.05
CA ILE A 188 -11.24 7.50 7.95
C ILE A 188 -10.02 7.91 8.77
N SER A 189 -10.00 7.55 10.05
CA SER A 189 -8.82 7.70 10.91
C SER A 189 -7.76 6.66 10.54
N ILE A 190 -6.55 7.12 10.22
CA ILE A 190 -5.42 6.24 9.90
C ILE A 190 -5.03 5.42 11.14
N GLU A 191 -5.04 6.04 12.31
CA GLU A 191 -4.75 5.36 13.58
C GLU A 191 -5.74 4.22 13.85
N GLU A 192 -7.04 4.43 13.61
CA GLU A 192 -8.05 3.38 13.78
C GLU A 192 -7.84 2.21 12.81
N MET A 193 -7.43 2.49 11.56
CA MET A 193 -7.14 1.43 10.58
C MET A 193 -5.91 0.61 10.96
N LEU A 194 -4.89 1.27 11.53
CA LEU A 194 -3.65 0.64 11.97
C LEU A 194 -3.75 -0.02 13.36
N ALA A 195 -4.78 0.31 14.15
CA ALA A 195 -4.98 -0.28 15.48
C ALA A 195 -5.23 -1.79 15.43
N SER A 196 -5.65 -2.32 14.28
CA SER A 196 -5.72 -3.76 14.04
C SER A 196 -4.36 -4.33 13.64
N GLN A 197 -4.06 -5.57 14.06
CA GLN A 197 -2.86 -6.29 13.59
C GLN A 197 -2.91 -6.61 12.08
N GLN A 198 -4.04 -6.35 11.41
CA GLN A 198 -4.22 -6.66 9.99
C GLN A 198 -3.19 -5.95 9.11
N ALA A 199 -2.87 -4.69 9.39
CA ALA A 199 -1.91 -3.93 8.60
C ALA A 199 -0.49 -4.47 8.74
N SER A 200 -0.03 -4.69 9.98
CA SER A 200 1.30 -5.25 10.24
C SER A 200 1.44 -6.66 9.67
N GLN A 201 0.44 -7.53 9.87
CA GLN A 201 0.43 -8.89 9.31
C GLN A 201 0.41 -8.90 7.78
N THR A 202 -0.25 -7.92 7.16
CA THR A 202 -0.27 -7.80 5.70
C THR A 202 1.11 -7.39 5.17
N ILE A 203 1.79 -6.46 5.84
CA ILE A 203 3.15 -6.05 5.48
C ILE A 203 4.14 -7.20 5.70
N ALA A 204 4.07 -7.87 6.85
CA ALA A 204 4.96 -8.97 7.24
C ALA A 204 4.98 -10.12 6.21
N ARG A 205 3.89 -10.38 5.51
CA ARG A 205 3.84 -11.42 4.45
C ARG A 205 4.73 -11.12 3.24
N PHE A 206 5.05 -9.85 3.03
CA PHE A 206 5.83 -9.39 1.88
C PHE A 206 7.29 -9.08 2.22
N VAL A 207 7.68 -9.02 3.51
CA VAL A 207 8.96 -8.41 3.93
C VAL A 207 9.81 -9.29 4.82
#